data_AF-A0A256YE08-F1
#
_entry.id   AF-A0A256YE08-F1
#
_cell.length_a   1.000
_cell.length_b   1.000
_cell.length_c   1.000
_cell.angle_alpha   90.00
_cell.angle_beta   90.00
_cell.angle_gamma   90.00
#
_symmetry.space_group_name_H-M   'P 1'
#
loop_
_entity.id
_entity.type
_entity.pdbx_description
1 polymer ?
#
loop_
_entity_poly.entity_id
_entity_poly.type
_entity_poly.pdbx_seq_one_letter_code
_entity_poly.pdbx_strand_id
1 'polypeptide(L)'
;MVKKKKKLSKNIAVVALLVNILILPGLGSLIGGKTIEGVIQLVLFLVGLHLCFILIGIPTVVAVWIWALVTGIQIIKEAGS
;
A
#
# COMPACT_ATOMS: atom_id res chain seq x y z
N MET A 1 -8.05 26.56 -3.79
CA MET A 1 -8.95 25.81 -2.89
C MET A 1 -8.22 24.61 -2.30
N VAL A 2 -7.85 24.64 -1.03
CA VAL A 2 -7.27 23.48 -0.35
C VAL A 2 -8.43 22.53 -0.02
N LYS A 3 -8.58 21.42 -0.75
CA LYS A 3 -9.56 20.38 -0.41
C LYS A 3 -9.18 19.81 0.95
N LYS A 4 -9.96 20.08 2.00
CA LYS A 4 -9.86 19.38 3.29
C LYS A 4 -9.96 17.87 3.00
N LYS A 5 -8.88 17.11 3.23
CA LYS A 5 -8.93 15.65 3.17
C LYS A 5 -9.98 15.19 4.18
N LYS A 6 -11.04 14.55 3.70
CA LYS A 6 -12.08 13.96 4.56
C LYS A 6 -11.40 12.91 5.44
N LYS A 7 -11.57 13.01 6.76
CA LYS A 7 -10.98 12.06 7.71
C LYS A 7 -11.47 10.65 7.35
N LEU A 8 -10.54 9.73 7.11
CA LEU A 8 -10.85 8.36 6.71
C LEU A 8 -11.55 7.63 7.86
N SER A 9 -12.59 6.86 7.58
CA SER A 9 -13.23 6.06 8.63
C SER A 9 -12.37 4.86 8.99
N LYS A 10 -12.44 4.44 10.26
CA LYS A 10 -11.69 3.28 10.76
C LYS A 10 -11.97 2.00 9.96
N ASN A 11 -13.22 1.79 9.54
CA ASN A 11 -13.59 0.62 8.73
C ASN A 11 -12.90 0.64 7.37
N ILE A 12 -12.84 1.81 6.71
CA ILE A 12 -12.14 1.93 5.42
C ILE A 12 -10.63 1.75 5.62
N ALA A 13 -10.06 2.22 6.72
CA ALA A 13 -8.65 2.02 7.04
C ALA A 13 -8.29 0.53 7.22
N VAL A 14 -9.17 -0.25 7.86
CA VAL A 14 -8.99 -1.70 7.99
C VAL A 14 -9.12 -2.38 6.63
N VAL A 15 -10.10 -2.00 5.81
CA VAL A 15 -10.23 -2.50 4.43
C VAL A 15 -8.98 -2.18 3.61
N ALA A 16 -8.46 -0.96 3.70
CA ALA A 16 -7.24 -0.54 3.05
C ALA A 16 -6.05 -1.43 3.47
N LEU A 17 -5.86 -1.71 4.76
CA LEU A 17 -4.82 -2.63 5.24
C LEU A 17 -4.97 -4.02 4.62
N LEU A 18 -6.17 -4.62 4.70
CA LEU A 18 -6.42 -5.97 4.23
C LEU A 18 -6.19 -6.10 2.72
N VAL A 19 -6.65 -5.12 1.93
CA VAL A 19 -6.42 -5.09 0.49
C VAL A 19 -4.92 -4.98 0.17
N ASN A 20 -4.17 -4.17 0.93
CA ASN A 20 -2.73 -4.00 0.70
C ASN A 20 -1.90 -5.26 0.96
N ILE A 21 -2.36 -6.12 1.87
CA ILE A 21 -1.61 -7.32 2.30
C ILE A 21 -2.09 -8.57 1.57
N LEU A 22 -3.40 -8.75 1.43
CA LEU A 22 -3.97 -10.02 0.95
C LEU A 22 -4.19 -10.02 -0.56
N ILE A 23 -4.44 -8.86 -1.16
CA ILE A 23 -4.84 -8.76 -2.56
C ILE A 23 -3.68 -8.26 -3.40
N LEU A 24 -3.23 -7.03 -3.15
CA LEU A 24 -2.23 -6.39 -3.99
C LEU A 24 -1.51 -5.25 -3.25
N PRO A 25 -0.17 -5.31 -3.14
CA PRO A 25 0.62 -4.21 -2.59
C PRO A 25 0.38 -2.91 -3.35
N GLY A 26 0.03 -1.85 -2.64
CA GLY A 26 -0.24 -0.52 -3.17
C GLY A 26 -1.72 -0.22 -3.40
N LEU A 27 -2.57 -1.22 -3.67
CA LEU A 27 -4.00 -0.98 -3.89
C LEU A 27 -4.69 -0.49 -2.61
N GLY A 28 -4.33 -1.06 -1.47
CA GLY A 28 -4.80 -0.62 -0.16
C GLY A 28 -4.34 0.80 0.19
N SER A 29 -3.09 1.13 -0.16
CA SER A 29 -2.54 2.48 0.01
C SER A 29 -3.32 3.53 -0.79
N LEU A 30 -3.75 3.20 -2.02
CA LEU A 30 -4.60 4.08 -2.82
C LEU A 30 -5.96 4.32 -2.16
N ILE A 31 -6.60 3.28 -1.64
CA ILE A 31 -7.89 3.37 -0.90
C ILE A 31 -7.73 4.22 0.36
N GLY A 32 -6.62 4.07 1.07
CA GLY A 32 -6.29 4.86 2.26
C GLY A 32 -5.85 6.29 2.00
N GLY A 33 -5.80 6.75 0.74
CA GLY A 33 -5.42 8.12 0.38
C GLY A 33 -3.91 8.41 0.42
N LYS A 34 -3.09 7.36 0.45
CA LYS A 34 -1.62 7.36 0.30
C LYS A 34 -1.27 7.07 -1.16
N THR A 35 -1.65 8.00 -2.04
CA THR A 35 -1.63 7.79 -3.49
C THR A 35 -0.23 7.56 -4.05
N ILE A 36 0.75 8.33 -3.59
CA ILE A 36 2.13 8.22 -4.09
C ILE A 36 2.73 6.89 -3.67
N GLU A 37 2.59 6.52 -2.40
CA GLU A 37 3.06 5.24 -1.87
C GLU A 37 2.37 4.08 -2.58
N GLY A 38 1.05 4.17 -2.82
CA GLY A 38 0.30 3.15 -3.54
C GLY A 38 0.73 2.95 -4.99
N VAL A 39 0.95 4.03 -5.73
CA VAL A 39 1.45 3.95 -7.12
C VAL A 39 2.85 3.35 -7.16
N ILE A 40 3.77 3.80 -6.28
CA ILE A 40 5.13 3.27 -6.24
C ILE A 40 5.12 1.79 -5.87
N GLN A 41 4.33 1.38 -4.89
CA GLN A 41 4.17 -0.02 -4.49
C GLN A 41 3.67 -0.89 -5.65
N LEU A 42 2.66 -0.43 -6.39
CA LEU A 42 2.14 -1.15 -7.55
C LEU A 42 3.19 -1.30 -8.66
N VAL A 43 3.89 -0.20 -9.00
CA VAL A 43 4.94 -0.21 -10.03
C VAL A 43 6.09 -1.13 -9.63
N LEU A 44 6.60 -0.99 -8.40
CA LEU A 44 7.69 -1.83 -7.91
C LEU A 44 7.28 -3.30 -7.78
N PHE A 45 6.02 -3.59 -7.46
CA PHE A 45 5.53 -4.95 -7.44
C PHE A 45 5.52 -5.57 -8.85
N LEU A 46 4.99 -4.86 -9.85
CA LEU A 46 4.96 -5.33 -11.24
C LEU A 46 6.36 -5.49 -11.83
N VAL A 47 7.25 -4.53 -11.58
CA VAL A 47 8.66 -4.60 -11.96
C VAL A 47 9.36 -5.73 -11.22
N GLY A 48 9.12 -5.87 -9.90
CA GLY A 48 9.65 -6.93 -9.07
C GLY A 48 9.26 -8.32 -9.56
N LEU A 49 8.00 -8.52 -9.98
CA LEU A 49 7.55 -9.76 -10.60
C LEU A 49 8.32 -10.08 -11.89
N HIS A 50 8.56 -9.09 -12.74
CA HIS A 50 9.42 -9.26 -13.93
C HIS A 50 10.87 -9.60 -13.54
N LEU A 51 11.39 -9.00 -12.47
CA LEU A 51 12.73 -9.27 -11.96
C LEU A 51 12.85 -10.66 -11.30
N CYS A 52 11.75 -11.36 -11.00
CA CYS A 52 11.81 -12.71 -10.43
C CYS A 52 12.45 -13.71 -11.40
N PHE A 53 12.37 -13.48 -12.71
CA PHE A 53 13.05 -14.30 -13.73
C PHE A 53 14.58 -14.28 -13.60
N ILE A 54 15.14 -13.29 -12.90
CA ILE A 54 16.59 -13.15 -12.64
C ILE A 54 16.90 -13.19 -11.13
N LEU A 55 16.04 -13.82 -10.33
CA LEU A 55 16.14 -14.06 -8.87
C LEU A 55 16.17 -12.82 -7.97
N ILE A 56 16.54 -11.64 -8.47
CA ILE A 56 16.53 -10.39 -7.70
C ILE A 56 15.12 -9.84 -7.45
N GLY A 57 14.11 -10.30 -8.20
CA GLY A 57 12.73 -9.85 -8.00
C GLY A 57 12.09 -10.37 -6.73
N ILE A 58 12.48 -11.56 -6.25
CA ILE A 58 11.93 -12.15 -5.02
C ILE A 58 12.16 -11.22 -3.82
N PRO A 59 13.40 -10.77 -3.50
CA PRO A 59 13.61 -9.83 -2.40
C PRO A 59 12.92 -8.48 -2.64
N THR A 60 12.83 -8.01 -3.89
CA THR A 60 12.08 -6.78 -4.22
C THR A 60 10.60 -6.91 -3.89
N VAL A 61 9.95 -7.99 -4.32
CA VAL A 61 8.52 -8.26 -4.07
C VAL A 61 8.26 -8.36 -2.56
N VAL A 62 9.10 -9.09 -1.82
CA VAL A 62 8.97 -9.21 -0.36
C VAL A 62 9.12 -7.85 0.32
N ALA A 63 10.10 -7.04 -0.07
CA ALA A 63 10.31 -5.71 0.49
C ALA A 63 9.11 -4.79 0.24
N VAL A 64 8.54 -4.82 -0.96
CA VAL A 64 7.32 -4.06 -1.30
C VAL A 64 6.13 -4.54 -0.47
N TRP A 65 5.99 -5.85 -0.23
CA TRP A 65 4.90 -6.41 0.58
C TRP A 65 4.98 -5.97 2.04
N ILE A 66 6.18 -5.98 2.62
CA ILE A 66 6.42 -5.48 3.99
C ILE A 66 6.11 -3.98 4.05
N TRP A 67 6.53 -3.22 3.04
CA TRP A 67 6.23 -1.79 3.00
C TRP A 67 4.72 -1.50 2.86
N ALA A 68 3.99 -2.32 2.12
CA ALA A 68 2.53 -2.24 2.00
C ALA A 68 1.84 -2.48 3.37
N LEU A 69 2.31 -3.45 4.16
CA LEU A 69 1.86 -3.66 5.55
C LEU A 69 2.09 -2.43 6.41
N VAL A 70 3.32 -1.87 6.40
CA VAL A 70 3.66 -0.67 7.18
C VAL A 70 2.76 0.50 6.80
N THR A 71 2.50 0.71 5.51
CA THR A 71 1.64 1.78 5.02
C THR A 71 0.19 1.59 5.47
N GLY A 72 -0.33 0.36 5.44
CA GLY A 72 -1.66 0.05 5.95
C GLY A 72 -1.80 0.34 7.46
N ILE A 73 -0.78 0.03 8.26
CA ILE A 73 -0.77 0.35 9.71
C ILE A 73 -0.78 1.86 9.93
N GLN A 74 -0.03 2.63 9.14
CA GLN A 74 -0.05 4.10 9.21
C GLN A 74 -1.45 4.66 8.91
N ILE A 75 -2.12 4.13 7.89
CA ILE A 75 -3.50 4.53 7.53
C ILE A 75 -4.47 4.26 8.69
N ILE A 76 -4.35 3.13 9.39
CA ILE A 76 -5.16 2.84 10.58
C ILE A 76 -4.88 3.81 11.72
N LYS A 77 -3.61 4.12 11.98
CA LYS A 77 -3.23 5.09 13.02
C LYS A 77 -3.82 6.48 12.73
N GLU A 78 -3.72 6.95 11.49
CA GLU A 78 -4.28 8.24 11.05
C GLU A 78 -5.81 8.29 11.11
N ALA A 79 -6.50 7.15 10.94
CA ALA A 79 -7.95 7.07 11.08
C ALA A 79 -8.41 7.02 12.56
N GLY A 80 -7.54 6.57 13.47
CA GLY A 80 -7.82 6.46 14.90
C GLY A 80 -7.47 7.69 15.73
N SER A 81 -6.54 8.54 15.28
CA SER A 81 -6.24 9.88 15.84
C SER A 81 -7.23 10.90 15.34
#